data_AF-A0A932HEQ1-F1
#
_entry.id   AF-A0A932HEQ1-F1
#
_cell.length_a   1.000
_cell.length_b   1.000
_cell.length_c   1.000
_cell.angle_alpha   90.00
_cell.angle_beta   90.00
_cell.angle_gamma   90.00
#
_symmetry.space_group_name_H-M   'P 1'
#
loop_
_entity.id
_entity.type
_entity.pdbx_description
1 polymer ?
#
loop_
_entity_poly.entity_id
_entity_poly.type
_entity_poly.pdbx_seq_one_letter_code
_entity_poly.pdbx_strand_id
1 'polypeptide(L)'
;MCLAACLSGEVALWLRQGNVEAATQSAEWFARTFGPGNFWLEVQNHGIPDEKVVAEGMFRLADALGLPVVVTNDAHYLRREDAEAHDVLLAIGTGKDLDDPKRFRFVGEESYLKSEAEMRALFPGRDDLLANTACVADRCEFDFEKRYFLPQFPRAPEYPSDDALLVELATHGAERRYGAPLPAPARERLDYELSVITKTGYAGYFLIVQDFIRAARERGIPVGPGRGSAAGSLVAYALGITNVDPLRFDLLFERFLNPERVSMPDIDVDFCFERRGEVIEYVRERYGRASVGQIITFGTLKARAAVRDVARVLRFAPGDADRIAKLIPSGPAYALAIDQAAEKVPELSSMQRSDANVARLLDLSRRIE
;
A
#
# COMPACT_ATOMS: atom_id res chain seq x y z
N MET A 1 2.05 -19.60 -11.76
CA MET A 1 1.79 -20.81 -10.93
C MET A 1 0.48 -20.59 -10.19
N CYS A 2 -0.28 -21.66 -9.92
CA CYS A 2 -1.58 -21.61 -9.26
C CYS A 2 -1.73 -22.83 -8.33
N LEU A 3 -2.34 -22.63 -7.17
CA LEU A 3 -2.68 -23.67 -6.20
C LEU A 3 -4.20 -23.86 -6.18
N ALA A 4 -4.67 -25.07 -5.87
CA ALA A 4 -6.09 -25.43 -5.89
C ALA A 4 -6.95 -24.74 -4.80
N ALA A 5 -6.34 -23.92 -3.93
CA ALA A 5 -6.94 -23.15 -2.84
C ALA A 5 -7.42 -24.00 -1.65
N CYS A 6 -8.01 -23.33 -0.66
CA CYS A 6 -8.53 -23.92 0.58
C CYS A 6 -9.86 -24.68 0.36
N LEU A 7 -10.60 -24.97 1.44
CA LEU A 7 -11.92 -25.64 1.39
C LEU A 7 -12.98 -24.96 0.52
N SER A 8 -12.77 -23.69 0.16
CA SER A 8 -13.62 -22.90 -0.74
C SER A 8 -13.17 -22.96 -2.20
N GLY A 9 -12.03 -23.60 -2.49
CA GLY A 9 -11.55 -23.85 -3.86
C GLY A 9 -12.48 -24.80 -4.61
N GLU A 10 -12.60 -24.62 -5.92
CA GLU A 10 -13.56 -25.35 -6.77
C GLU A 10 -13.37 -26.88 -6.68
N VAL A 11 -12.13 -27.36 -6.75
CA VAL A 11 -11.81 -28.79 -6.64
C VAL A 11 -12.20 -29.32 -5.26
N ALA A 12 -11.89 -28.58 -4.18
CA ALA A 12 -12.23 -28.95 -2.82
C ALA A 12 -13.75 -29.01 -2.61
N LEU A 13 -14.51 -28.05 -3.16
CA LEU A 13 -15.98 -28.03 -3.09
C LEU A 13 -16.59 -29.30 -3.70
N TRP A 14 -16.12 -29.73 -4.87
CA TRP A 14 -16.61 -30.97 -5.50
C TRP A 14 -16.26 -32.21 -4.70
N LEU A 15 -15.03 -32.28 -4.15
CA LEU A 15 -14.60 -33.39 -3.30
C LEU A 15 -15.43 -33.50 -2.02
N ARG A 16 -15.76 -32.37 -1.38
CA ARG A 16 -16.64 -32.33 -0.18
C ARG A 16 -18.06 -32.82 -0.46
N GLN A 17 -18.54 -32.62 -1.68
CA GLN A 17 -19.84 -33.10 -2.13
C GLN A 17 -19.80 -34.55 -2.63
N GLY A 18 -18.62 -35.20 -2.63
CA GLY A 18 -18.44 -36.56 -3.15
C GLY A 18 -18.45 -36.65 -4.68
N ASN A 19 -18.44 -35.52 -5.40
CA ASN A 19 -18.47 -35.47 -6.86
C ASN A 19 -17.04 -35.53 -7.43
N VAL A 20 -16.46 -36.73 -7.43
CA VAL A 20 -15.09 -36.96 -7.92
C VAL A 20 -14.95 -36.62 -9.40
N GLU A 21 -15.98 -36.88 -10.22
CA GLU A 21 -15.93 -36.61 -11.65
C GLU A 21 -15.80 -35.11 -11.93
N ALA A 22 -16.62 -34.28 -11.28
CA ALA A 22 -16.51 -32.83 -11.41
C ALA A 22 -15.16 -32.31 -10.86
N ALA A 23 -14.69 -32.86 -9.75
CA ALA A 23 -13.38 -32.50 -9.20
C ALA A 23 -12.23 -32.79 -10.18
N THR A 24 -12.27 -33.95 -10.85
CA THR A 24 -11.31 -34.32 -11.90
C THR A 24 -11.39 -33.35 -13.08
N GLN A 25 -12.59 -33.05 -13.58
CA GLN A 25 -12.77 -32.13 -14.70
C GLN A 25 -12.22 -30.72 -14.39
N SER A 26 -12.49 -30.20 -13.19
CA SER A 26 -11.94 -28.91 -12.74
C SER A 26 -10.41 -28.96 -12.63
N ALA A 27 -9.84 -30.00 -12.00
CA ALA A 27 -8.39 -30.13 -11.86
C ALA A 27 -7.68 -30.23 -13.22
N GLU A 28 -8.24 -31.00 -14.17
CA GLU A 28 -7.74 -31.05 -15.54
C GLU A 28 -7.83 -29.71 -16.27
N TRP A 29 -8.94 -28.98 -16.08
CA TRP A 29 -9.09 -27.66 -16.67
C TRP A 29 -8.03 -26.70 -16.16
N PHE A 30 -7.79 -26.64 -14.85
CA PHE A 30 -6.73 -25.80 -14.28
C PHE A 30 -5.34 -26.22 -14.78
N ALA A 31 -5.04 -27.53 -14.79
CA ALA A 31 -3.77 -28.05 -15.30
C ALA A 31 -3.53 -27.67 -16.78
N ARG A 32 -4.57 -27.75 -17.62
CA ARG A 32 -4.50 -27.30 -19.02
C ARG A 32 -4.31 -25.79 -19.14
N THR A 33 -5.06 -25.01 -18.36
CA THR A 33 -5.07 -23.54 -18.44
C THR A 33 -3.75 -22.91 -17.98
N PHE A 34 -3.20 -23.37 -16.85
CA PHE A 34 -1.94 -22.84 -16.34
C PHE A 34 -0.71 -23.47 -17.01
N GLY A 35 -0.91 -24.59 -17.71
CA GLY A 35 0.13 -25.33 -18.40
C GLY A 35 0.87 -26.33 -17.49
N PRO A 36 1.63 -27.27 -18.10
CA PRO A 36 2.33 -28.33 -17.37
C PRO A 36 3.25 -27.78 -16.28
N GLY A 37 3.16 -28.35 -15.07
CA GLY A 37 3.99 -27.97 -13.93
C GLY A 37 3.65 -26.62 -13.28
N ASN A 38 2.57 -25.96 -13.68
CA ASN A 38 2.16 -24.66 -13.14
C ASN A 38 0.89 -24.68 -12.29
N PHE A 39 0.21 -25.83 -12.20
CA PHE A 39 -0.94 -26.05 -11.32
C PHE A 39 -0.59 -27.14 -10.30
N TRP A 40 -0.92 -26.87 -9.04
CA TRP A 40 -0.65 -27.74 -7.90
C TRP A 40 -1.94 -27.96 -7.13
N LEU A 41 -2.21 -29.21 -6.76
CA LEU A 41 -3.26 -29.49 -5.79
C LEU A 41 -2.78 -29.01 -4.42
N GLU A 42 -3.68 -28.47 -3.63
CA GLU A 42 -3.36 -27.86 -2.33
C GLU A 42 -4.03 -28.63 -1.22
N VAL A 43 -3.28 -28.98 -0.18
CA VAL A 43 -3.79 -29.62 1.03
C VAL A 43 -3.45 -28.79 2.26
N GLN A 44 -4.39 -28.76 3.19
CA GLN A 44 -4.31 -28.03 4.45
C GLN A 44 -4.85 -28.94 5.57
N ASN A 45 -4.45 -28.69 6.82
CA ASN A 45 -4.96 -29.45 7.96
C ASN A 45 -4.99 -28.56 9.22
N HIS A 46 -6.20 -28.13 9.55
CA HIS A 46 -6.57 -27.36 10.74
C HIS A 46 -7.39 -28.20 11.73
N GLY A 47 -7.53 -29.51 11.49
CA GLY A 47 -8.39 -30.40 12.26
C GLY A 47 -9.87 -30.35 11.88
N ILE A 48 -10.22 -29.75 10.73
CA ILE A 48 -11.60 -29.69 10.24
C ILE A 48 -11.91 -31.01 9.51
N PRO A 49 -13.04 -31.70 9.81
CA PRO A 49 -13.35 -33.00 9.20
C PRO A 49 -13.35 -33.00 7.67
N ASP A 50 -13.85 -31.93 7.05
CA ASP A 50 -13.91 -31.77 5.61
C ASP A 50 -12.52 -31.71 4.96
N GLU A 51 -11.49 -31.19 5.66
CA GLU A 51 -10.12 -31.13 5.13
C GLU A 51 -9.52 -32.50 4.93
N LYS A 52 -9.86 -33.44 5.81
CA LYS A 52 -9.42 -34.83 5.66
C LYS A 52 -10.00 -35.45 4.40
N VAL A 53 -11.30 -35.25 4.15
CA VAL A 53 -11.99 -35.72 2.94
C VAL A 53 -11.36 -35.10 1.69
N VAL A 54 -11.11 -33.79 1.72
CA VAL A 54 -10.47 -33.06 0.62
C VAL A 54 -9.05 -33.56 0.40
N ALA A 55 -8.22 -33.69 1.43
CA ALA A 55 -6.84 -34.14 1.30
C ALA A 55 -6.74 -35.55 0.68
N GLU A 56 -7.56 -36.49 1.14
CA GLU A 56 -7.65 -37.84 0.55
C GLU A 56 -8.13 -37.81 -0.91
N GLY A 57 -9.05 -36.90 -1.25
CA GLY A 57 -9.48 -36.65 -2.63
C GLY A 57 -8.36 -36.07 -3.50
N MET A 58 -7.65 -35.05 -3.00
CA MET A 58 -6.54 -34.39 -3.68
C MET A 58 -5.41 -35.36 -3.97
N PHE A 59 -5.04 -36.24 -3.03
CA PHE A 59 -4.01 -37.25 -3.29
C PHE A 59 -4.42 -38.24 -4.38
N ARG A 60 -5.68 -38.68 -4.40
CA ARG A 60 -6.18 -39.55 -5.49
C ARG A 60 -6.18 -38.86 -6.84
N LEU A 61 -6.56 -37.58 -6.89
CA LEU A 61 -6.49 -36.77 -8.12
C LEU A 61 -5.03 -36.57 -8.57
N ALA A 62 -4.11 -36.34 -7.62
CA ALA A 62 -2.69 -36.23 -7.89
C ALA A 62 -2.15 -37.48 -8.59
N ASP A 63 -2.44 -38.66 -8.04
CA ASP A 63 -2.01 -39.94 -8.60
C ASP A 63 -2.63 -40.21 -9.97
N ALA A 64 -3.93 -39.90 -10.14
CA ALA A 64 -4.66 -40.16 -11.38
C ALA A 64 -4.24 -39.23 -12.54
N LEU A 65 -3.95 -37.97 -12.23
CA LEU A 65 -3.66 -36.93 -13.23
C LEU A 65 -2.16 -36.61 -13.35
N GLY A 66 -1.31 -37.21 -12.50
CA GLY A 66 0.11 -36.87 -12.41
C GLY A 66 0.36 -35.43 -11.97
N LEU A 67 -0.54 -34.86 -11.16
CA LEU A 67 -0.43 -33.49 -10.66
C LEU A 67 0.33 -33.46 -9.34
N PRO A 68 1.20 -32.46 -9.12
CA PRO A 68 1.90 -32.35 -7.86
C PRO A 68 1.01 -31.76 -6.76
N VAL A 69 1.35 -32.02 -5.51
CA VAL A 69 0.58 -31.58 -4.33
C VAL A 69 1.46 -30.73 -3.41
N VAL A 70 0.95 -29.59 -2.97
CA VAL A 70 1.61 -28.69 -2.02
C VAL A 70 0.84 -28.65 -0.71
N VAL A 71 1.54 -28.40 0.40
CA VAL A 71 0.92 -28.13 1.70
C VAL A 71 1.00 -26.65 2.04
N THR A 72 -0.10 -26.09 2.53
CA THR A 72 -0.14 -24.72 3.06
C THR A 72 -0.91 -24.72 4.39
N ASN A 73 -0.95 -23.57 5.08
CA ASN A 73 -1.67 -23.42 6.35
C ASN A 73 -2.67 -22.25 6.37
N ASP A 74 -2.92 -21.64 5.21
CA ASP A 74 -3.85 -20.50 5.08
C ASP A 74 -3.76 -19.49 6.26
N ALA A 75 -2.54 -19.05 6.56
CA ALA A 75 -2.25 -18.29 7.78
C ALA A 75 -2.84 -16.87 7.69
N HIS A 76 -3.61 -16.48 8.71
CA HIS A 76 -4.26 -15.18 8.83
C HIS A 76 -3.70 -14.33 9.99
N TYR A 77 -2.93 -14.94 10.87
CA TYR A 77 -2.30 -14.29 12.02
C TYR A 77 -0.92 -14.93 12.30
N LEU A 78 -0.10 -14.28 13.14
CA LEU A 78 1.29 -14.69 13.32
C LEU A 78 1.44 -15.84 14.30
N ARG A 79 0.80 -15.76 15.48
CA ARG A 79 0.93 -16.76 16.55
C ARG A 79 -0.42 -17.37 16.89
N ARG A 80 -0.43 -18.61 17.37
CA ARG A 80 -1.65 -19.28 17.83
C ARG A 80 -2.50 -18.45 18.80
N GLU A 81 -1.85 -17.76 19.73
CA GLU A 81 -2.48 -16.88 20.72
C GLU A 81 -3.19 -15.64 20.12
N ASP A 82 -2.93 -15.29 18.86
CA ASP A 82 -3.59 -14.18 18.17
C ASP A 82 -4.99 -14.56 17.62
N ALA A 83 -5.41 -15.82 17.74
CA ALA A 83 -6.68 -16.31 17.20
C ALA A 83 -7.89 -15.51 17.70
N GLU A 84 -7.92 -15.16 18.99
CA GLU A 84 -9.00 -14.36 19.56
C GLU A 84 -9.01 -12.92 19.01
N ALA A 85 -7.83 -12.30 18.86
CA ALA A 85 -7.71 -10.96 18.30
C ALA A 85 -8.16 -10.93 16.83
N HIS A 86 -7.79 -11.95 16.06
CA HIS A 86 -8.26 -12.13 14.69
C HIS A 86 -9.79 -12.29 14.64
N ASP A 87 -10.38 -13.09 15.53
CA ASP A 87 -11.82 -13.30 15.60
C ASP A 87 -12.59 -12.00 15.93
N VAL A 88 -12.04 -11.19 16.83
CA VAL A 88 -12.54 -9.84 17.14
C VAL A 88 -12.42 -8.93 15.94
N LEU A 89 -11.29 -8.95 15.22
CA LEU A 89 -11.09 -8.16 14.02
C LEU A 89 -12.10 -8.50 12.92
N LEU A 90 -12.42 -9.79 12.73
CA LEU A 90 -13.48 -10.23 11.82
C LEU A 90 -14.86 -9.74 12.25
N ALA A 91 -15.17 -9.79 13.54
CA ALA A 91 -16.43 -9.26 14.08
C ALA A 91 -16.54 -7.73 13.89
N ILE A 92 -15.43 -7.00 14.05
CA ILE A 92 -15.35 -5.56 13.73
C ILE A 92 -15.65 -5.33 12.25
N GLY A 93 -14.91 -6.00 11.36
CA GLY A 93 -15.02 -5.81 9.91
C GLY A 93 -16.36 -6.21 9.31
N THR A 94 -17.02 -7.23 9.89
CA THR A 94 -18.35 -7.68 9.44
C THR A 94 -19.51 -6.96 10.13
N GLY A 95 -19.24 -6.10 11.12
CA GLY A 95 -20.26 -5.43 11.91
C GLY A 95 -21.14 -6.38 12.73
N LYS A 96 -20.60 -7.57 13.07
CA LYS A 96 -21.29 -8.60 13.85
C LYS A 96 -20.82 -8.62 15.28
N ASP A 97 -21.62 -9.20 16.15
CA ASP A 97 -21.28 -9.42 17.56
C ASP A 97 -20.63 -10.80 17.75
N LEU A 98 -19.77 -10.98 18.76
CA LEU A 98 -19.06 -12.25 18.98
C LEU A 98 -19.98 -13.43 19.30
N ASP A 99 -21.14 -13.15 19.87
CA ASP A 99 -22.15 -14.14 20.24
C ASP A 99 -23.13 -14.47 19.10
N ASP A 100 -23.08 -13.78 17.95
CA ASP A 100 -23.89 -14.11 16.77
C ASP A 100 -23.41 -15.47 16.19
N PRO A 101 -24.22 -16.55 16.27
CA PRO A 101 -23.81 -17.86 15.79
C PRO A 101 -23.66 -17.94 14.26
N LYS A 102 -24.18 -16.94 13.53
CA LYS A 102 -24.10 -16.83 12.06
C LYS A 102 -22.99 -15.90 11.60
N ARG A 103 -22.20 -15.34 12.51
CA ARG A 103 -21.07 -14.48 12.14
C ARG A 103 -20.02 -15.28 11.38
N PHE A 104 -19.29 -14.59 10.52
CA PHE A 104 -18.11 -15.15 9.88
C PHE A 104 -17.03 -15.35 10.95
N ARG A 105 -16.55 -16.59 11.08
CA ARG A 105 -15.50 -16.97 12.02
C ARG A 105 -14.72 -18.15 11.49
N PHE A 106 -13.47 -18.24 11.91
CA PHE A 106 -12.64 -19.39 11.59
C PHE A 106 -12.92 -20.52 12.58
N VAL A 107 -12.69 -21.76 12.15
CA VAL A 107 -12.83 -22.94 13.03
C VAL A 107 -11.48 -23.20 13.69
N GLY A 108 -11.45 -23.19 15.02
CA GLY A 108 -10.23 -23.44 15.80
C GLY A 108 -9.24 -22.27 15.79
N GLU A 109 -7.98 -22.57 16.11
CA GLU A 109 -6.90 -21.61 16.36
C GLU A 109 -5.67 -21.90 15.48
N GLU A 110 -5.84 -22.66 14.40
CA GLU A 110 -4.74 -23.29 13.66
C GLU A 110 -4.25 -22.48 12.44
N SER A 111 -4.86 -21.33 12.15
CA SER A 111 -4.55 -20.47 10.99
C SER A 111 -3.46 -19.42 11.32
N TYR A 112 -2.44 -19.82 12.07
CA TYR A 112 -1.24 -19.01 12.34
C TYR A 112 -0.07 -19.40 11.45
N LEU A 113 1.03 -18.63 11.50
CA LEU A 113 2.27 -19.01 10.85
C LEU A 113 2.97 -20.15 11.63
N LYS A 114 2.62 -21.39 11.30
CA LYS A 114 3.24 -22.60 11.87
C LYS A 114 4.73 -22.69 11.52
N SER A 115 5.50 -23.23 12.46
CA SER A 115 6.88 -23.64 12.24
C SER A 115 6.97 -24.83 11.26
N GLU A 116 8.16 -25.06 10.69
CA GLU A 116 8.38 -26.22 9.81
C GLU A 116 8.08 -27.55 10.51
N ALA A 117 8.43 -27.67 11.80
CA ALA A 117 8.16 -28.87 12.60
C ALA A 117 6.65 -29.11 12.78
N GLU A 118 5.89 -28.05 13.05
CA GLU A 118 4.42 -28.12 13.13
C GLU A 118 3.81 -28.49 11.78
N MET A 119 4.28 -27.88 10.69
CA MET A 119 3.81 -28.21 9.33
C MET A 119 4.10 -29.66 8.94
N ARG A 120 5.29 -30.18 9.28
CA ARG A 120 5.67 -31.58 9.02
C ARG A 120 4.79 -32.56 9.82
N ALA A 121 4.40 -32.18 11.03
CA ALA A 121 3.53 -33.00 11.87
C ALA A 121 2.09 -33.12 11.32
N LEU A 122 1.65 -32.20 10.44
CA LEU A 122 0.30 -32.25 9.85
C LEU A 122 0.09 -33.44 8.89
N PHE A 123 1.16 -33.86 8.21
CA PHE A 123 1.15 -34.97 7.24
C PHE A 123 2.36 -35.92 7.46
N PRO A 124 2.34 -36.76 8.50
CA PRO A 124 3.46 -37.65 8.81
C PRO A 124 3.82 -38.58 7.65
N GLY A 125 5.10 -38.63 7.29
CA GLY A 125 5.60 -39.46 6.18
C GLY A 125 5.41 -38.87 4.78
N ARG A 126 4.94 -37.63 4.67
CA ARG A 126 4.73 -36.91 3.39
C ARG A 126 5.60 -35.67 3.26
N ASP A 127 6.91 -35.88 3.46
CA ASP A 127 7.92 -34.82 3.33
C ASP A 127 7.98 -34.23 1.90
N ASP A 128 7.47 -34.96 0.91
CA ASP A 128 7.31 -34.49 -0.47
C ASP A 128 6.46 -33.22 -0.56
N LEU A 129 5.44 -33.06 0.29
CA LEU A 129 4.57 -31.88 0.27
C LEU A 129 5.32 -30.60 0.68
N LEU A 130 6.20 -30.71 1.67
CA LEU A 130 7.03 -29.60 2.14
C LEU A 130 8.09 -29.27 1.09
N ALA A 131 8.71 -30.29 0.49
CA ALA A 131 9.66 -30.10 -0.62
C ALA A 131 9.00 -29.40 -1.82
N ASN A 132 7.76 -29.74 -2.14
CA ASN A 132 6.97 -29.08 -3.18
C ASN A 132 6.70 -27.61 -2.84
N THR A 133 6.46 -27.29 -1.57
CA THR A 133 6.28 -25.90 -1.10
C THR A 133 7.55 -25.08 -1.33
N ALA A 134 8.72 -25.64 -0.98
CA ALA A 134 10.01 -25.01 -1.26
C ALA A 134 10.24 -24.84 -2.77
N CYS A 135 9.92 -25.85 -3.58
CA CYS A 135 10.01 -25.77 -5.05
C CYS A 135 9.15 -24.65 -5.63
N VAL A 136 7.93 -24.44 -5.12
CA VAL A 136 7.09 -23.30 -5.53
C VAL A 136 7.75 -21.98 -5.15
N ALA A 137 8.30 -21.86 -3.93
CA ALA A 137 8.98 -20.65 -3.48
C ALA A 137 10.23 -20.33 -4.33
N ASP A 138 11.07 -21.33 -4.63
CA ASP A 138 12.28 -21.18 -5.44
C ASP A 138 11.99 -20.73 -6.88
N ARG A 139 10.79 -21.00 -7.39
CA ARG A 139 10.33 -20.56 -8.71
C ARG A 139 9.72 -19.16 -8.72
N CYS A 140 9.45 -18.58 -7.56
CA CYS A 140 8.91 -17.23 -7.41
C CYS A 140 10.04 -16.20 -7.35
N GLU A 141 10.70 -15.95 -8.48
CA GLU A 141 11.71 -14.90 -8.60
C GLU A 141 11.12 -13.69 -9.35
N PHE A 142 10.97 -12.57 -8.64
CA PHE A 142 10.64 -11.29 -9.24
C PHE A 142 11.37 -10.18 -8.46
N ASP A 143 11.81 -9.15 -9.19
CA ASP A 143 12.39 -7.94 -8.59
C ASP A 143 11.59 -6.72 -9.07
N PHE A 144 11.29 -5.83 -8.14
CA PHE A 144 10.68 -4.54 -8.43
C PHE A 144 11.77 -3.49 -8.51
N GLU A 145 12.21 -3.20 -9.74
CA GLU A 145 13.21 -2.17 -10.00
C GLU A 145 12.74 -0.82 -9.46
N LYS A 146 13.49 -0.25 -8.49
CA LYS A 146 13.22 1.07 -7.94
C LYS A 146 13.83 2.14 -8.84
N ARG A 147 13.20 2.38 -9.99
CA ARG A 147 13.55 3.50 -10.88
C ARG A 147 12.37 4.42 -11.15
N TYR A 148 12.67 5.67 -11.47
CA TYR A 148 11.67 6.64 -11.87
C TYR A 148 11.34 6.48 -13.35
N PHE A 149 10.07 6.30 -13.64
CA PHE A 149 9.53 6.32 -15.00
C PHE A 149 8.84 7.65 -15.22
N LEU A 150 9.55 8.61 -15.81
CA LEU A 150 8.97 9.88 -16.18
C LEU A 150 8.14 9.72 -17.47
N PRO A 151 6.91 10.25 -17.53
CA PRO A 151 6.18 10.30 -18.79
C PRO A 151 6.91 11.23 -19.76
N GLN A 152 6.79 10.97 -21.05
CA GLN A 152 7.33 11.86 -22.07
C GLN A 152 6.50 13.14 -22.13
N PHE A 153 7.15 14.29 -22.09
CA PHE A 153 6.46 15.55 -22.33
C PHE A 153 6.07 15.63 -23.82
N PRO A 154 4.81 15.98 -24.17
CA PRO A 154 4.40 16.12 -25.57
C PRO A 154 4.97 17.43 -26.15
N ARG A 155 6.29 17.47 -26.33
CA ARG A 155 7.01 18.60 -26.94
C ARG A 155 6.71 18.69 -28.43
N ALA A 156 6.78 19.91 -28.94
CA ALA A 156 6.64 20.14 -30.37
C ALA A 156 7.88 19.64 -31.14
N PRO A 157 7.75 19.13 -32.38
CA PRO A 157 8.85 18.51 -33.11
C PRO A 157 10.04 19.43 -33.40
N GLU A 158 9.83 20.75 -33.44
CA GLU A 158 10.87 21.75 -33.66
C GLU A 158 11.90 21.80 -32.52
N TYR A 159 11.55 21.32 -31.32
CA TYR A 159 12.48 21.21 -30.20
C TYR A 159 13.19 19.85 -30.24
N PRO A 160 14.54 19.84 -30.32
CA PRO A 160 15.30 18.60 -30.43
C PRO A 160 15.26 17.75 -29.15
N SER A 161 15.06 18.37 -27.99
CA SER A 161 14.97 17.70 -26.68
C SER A 161 14.14 18.49 -25.68
N ASP A 162 13.73 17.83 -24.60
CA ASP A 162 13.08 18.46 -23.45
C ASP A 162 14.02 19.50 -22.79
N ASP A 163 15.34 19.26 -22.80
CA ASP A 163 16.34 20.20 -22.32
C ASP A 163 16.33 21.51 -23.11
N ALA A 164 16.29 21.43 -24.45
CA ALA A 164 16.26 22.61 -25.31
C ALA A 164 15.00 23.45 -25.07
N LEU A 165 13.85 22.79 -24.96
CA LEU A 165 12.58 23.44 -24.65
C LEU A 165 12.61 24.07 -23.25
N LEU A 166 13.15 23.38 -22.25
CA LEU A 166 13.26 23.89 -20.89
C LEU A 166 14.11 25.15 -20.84
N VAL A 167 15.29 25.14 -21.49
CA VAL A 167 16.20 26.29 -21.52
C VAL A 167 15.51 27.51 -22.12
N GLU A 168 14.80 27.35 -23.24
CA GLU A 168 14.08 28.46 -23.87
C GLU A 168 12.96 29.01 -22.96
N LEU A 169 12.10 28.13 -22.44
CA LEU A 169 10.98 28.54 -21.58
C LEU A 169 11.45 29.19 -20.28
N ALA A 170 12.50 28.65 -19.66
CA ALA A 170 13.07 29.20 -18.44
C ALA A 170 13.77 30.55 -18.69
N THR A 171 14.47 30.71 -19.81
CA THR A 171 15.11 31.98 -20.18
C THR A 171 14.08 33.07 -20.40
N HIS A 172 13.09 32.83 -21.27
CA HIS A 172 12.00 33.79 -21.50
C HIS A 172 11.19 34.04 -20.21
N GLY A 173 11.01 33.02 -19.38
CA GLY A 173 10.36 33.14 -18.07
C GLY A 173 11.10 34.06 -17.12
N ALA A 174 12.42 33.90 -17.02
CA ALA A 174 13.27 34.75 -16.20
C ALA A 174 13.26 36.19 -16.72
N GLU A 175 13.34 36.40 -18.04
CA GLU A 175 13.29 37.74 -18.65
C GLU A 175 11.97 38.46 -18.37
N ARG A 176 10.85 37.74 -18.36
CA ARG A 176 9.56 38.33 -17.95
C ARG A 176 9.51 38.73 -16.48
N ARG A 177 10.25 38.03 -15.61
CA ARG A 177 10.24 38.26 -14.14
C ARG A 177 11.24 39.34 -13.71
N TYR A 178 12.44 39.34 -14.28
CA TYR A 178 13.56 40.21 -13.89
C TYR A 178 13.90 41.30 -14.93
N GLY A 179 13.30 41.25 -16.12
CA GLY A 179 13.59 42.16 -17.24
C GLY A 179 14.59 41.58 -18.24
N ALA A 180 14.64 42.21 -19.42
CA ALA A 180 15.61 41.92 -20.48
C ALA A 180 16.51 43.15 -20.71
N PRO A 181 17.84 43.03 -20.61
CA PRO A 181 18.61 41.82 -20.28
C PRO A 181 18.48 41.41 -18.81
N LEU A 182 18.69 40.11 -18.54
CA LEU A 182 18.71 39.57 -17.18
C LEU A 182 19.83 40.20 -16.33
N PRO A 183 19.57 40.57 -15.06
CA PRO A 183 20.62 40.93 -14.11
C PRO A 183 21.64 39.80 -13.94
N ALA A 184 22.93 40.15 -13.75
CA ALA A 184 24.01 39.18 -13.64
C ALA A 184 23.76 38.06 -12.60
N PRO A 185 23.30 38.36 -11.36
CA PRO A 185 23.01 37.30 -10.38
C PRO A 185 21.91 36.34 -10.82
N ALA A 186 20.91 36.83 -11.55
CA ALA A 186 19.80 36.01 -12.06
C ALA A 186 20.23 35.14 -13.24
N ARG A 187 21.08 35.68 -14.13
CA ARG A 187 21.65 34.91 -15.24
C ARG A 187 22.57 33.80 -14.73
N GLU A 188 23.49 34.11 -13.83
CA GLU A 188 24.42 33.13 -13.25
C GLU A 188 23.67 31.99 -12.55
N ARG A 189 22.65 32.32 -11.74
CA ARG A 189 21.82 31.31 -11.06
C ARG A 189 21.00 30.47 -12.05
N LEU A 190 20.39 31.09 -13.06
CA LEU A 190 19.62 30.39 -14.08
C LEU A 190 20.48 29.39 -14.85
N ASP A 191 21.66 29.83 -15.32
CA ASP A 191 22.58 29.00 -16.10
C ASP A 191 23.10 27.83 -15.27
N TYR A 192 23.40 28.06 -13.98
CA TYR A 192 23.78 27.00 -13.04
C TYR A 192 22.65 25.96 -12.87
N GLU A 193 21.44 26.39 -12.52
CA GLU A 193 20.31 25.48 -12.29
C GLU A 193 19.96 24.65 -13.54
N LEU A 194 19.90 25.29 -14.71
CA LEU A 194 19.67 24.60 -15.99
C LEU A 194 20.76 23.57 -16.26
N SER A 195 22.03 23.88 -15.99
CA SER A 195 23.12 22.92 -16.16
C SER A 195 22.98 21.69 -15.25
N VAL A 196 22.41 21.84 -14.06
CA VAL A 196 22.20 20.71 -13.14
C VAL A 196 20.97 19.90 -13.55
N ILE A 197 19.86 20.55 -13.90
CA ILE A 197 18.61 19.88 -14.31
C ILE A 197 18.84 19.04 -15.58
N THR A 198 19.57 19.58 -16.55
CA THR A 198 19.91 18.86 -17.79
C THR A 198 20.82 17.66 -17.52
N LYS A 199 21.86 17.80 -16.67
CA LYS A 199 22.75 16.67 -16.29
C LYS A 199 22.02 15.55 -15.55
N THR A 200 21.00 15.90 -14.76
CA THR A 200 20.22 14.92 -13.98
C THR A 200 19.06 14.29 -14.75
N GLY A 201 18.75 14.79 -15.96
CA GLY A 201 17.68 14.25 -16.81
C GLY A 201 16.26 14.60 -16.35
N TYR A 202 16.10 15.66 -15.55
CA TYR A 202 14.80 16.06 -15.00
C TYR A 202 14.08 17.15 -15.80
N ALA A 203 14.55 17.52 -17.00
CA ALA A 203 13.91 18.58 -17.79
C ALA A 203 12.44 18.28 -18.11
N GLY A 204 12.14 17.05 -18.55
CA GLY A 204 10.76 16.61 -18.79
C GLY A 204 9.85 16.75 -17.56
N TYR A 205 10.38 16.49 -16.36
CA TYR A 205 9.63 16.65 -15.11
C TYR A 205 9.23 18.11 -14.87
N PHE A 206 10.16 19.07 -15.04
CA PHE A 206 9.84 20.50 -14.94
C PHE A 206 8.82 20.95 -15.99
N LEU A 207 8.93 20.45 -17.23
CA LEU A 207 7.98 20.76 -18.30
C LEU A 207 6.57 20.25 -17.97
N ILE A 208 6.45 19.02 -17.46
CA ILE A 208 5.17 18.44 -17.04
C ILE A 208 4.53 19.30 -15.95
N VAL A 209 5.30 19.62 -14.91
CA VAL A 209 4.80 20.40 -13.77
C VAL A 209 4.39 21.82 -14.18
N GLN A 210 5.23 22.49 -14.98
CA GLN A 210 4.92 23.79 -15.55
C GLN A 210 3.63 23.77 -16.36
N ASP A 211 3.43 22.72 -17.17
CA ASP A 211 2.32 22.64 -18.10
C ASP A 211 0.96 22.54 -17.40
N PHE A 212 0.79 21.64 -16.44
CA PHE A 212 -0.49 21.54 -15.75
C PHE A 212 -0.76 22.73 -14.81
N ILE A 213 0.29 23.37 -14.28
CA ILE A 213 0.15 24.63 -13.52
C ILE A 213 -0.31 25.76 -14.43
N ARG A 214 0.32 25.92 -15.62
CA ARG A 214 -0.10 26.90 -16.62
C ARG A 214 -1.55 26.67 -17.02
N ALA A 215 -1.89 25.43 -17.36
CA ALA A 215 -3.23 25.07 -17.82
C ALA A 215 -4.30 25.23 -16.73
N ALA A 216 -3.94 25.11 -15.45
CA ALA A 216 -4.83 25.45 -14.33
C ALA A 216 -5.06 26.97 -14.25
N ARG A 217 -4.00 27.78 -14.34
CA ARG A 217 -4.10 29.25 -14.29
C ARG A 217 -4.88 29.83 -15.47
N GLU A 218 -4.66 29.33 -16.68
CA GLU A 218 -5.40 29.74 -17.89
C GLU A 218 -6.91 29.46 -17.78
N ARG A 219 -7.30 28.43 -17.01
CA ARG A 219 -8.70 28.10 -16.70
C ARG A 219 -9.24 28.83 -15.45
N GLY A 220 -8.48 29.78 -14.92
CA GLY A 220 -8.82 30.53 -13.71
C GLY A 220 -8.88 29.68 -12.44
N ILE A 221 -8.19 28.53 -12.39
CA ILE A 221 -8.09 27.69 -11.20
C ILE A 221 -6.96 28.25 -10.32
N PRO A 222 -7.24 28.64 -9.06
CA PRO A 222 -6.19 29.10 -8.15
C PRO A 222 -5.15 28.01 -7.89
N VAL A 223 -3.88 28.37 -8.02
CA VAL A 223 -2.72 27.52 -7.70
C VAL A 223 -1.95 28.20 -6.58
N GLY A 224 -1.55 27.43 -5.57
CA GLY A 224 -0.74 27.94 -4.46
C GLY A 224 0.60 28.54 -4.93
N PRO A 225 1.29 29.31 -4.06
CA PRO A 225 2.57 29.94 -4.40
C PRO A 225 3.74 28.95 -4.59
N GLY A 226 3.51 27.66 -4.33
CA GLY A 226 4.51 26.59 -4.23
C GLY A 226 4.88 26.33 -2.76
N ARG A 227 5.07 25.05 -2.40
CA ARG A 227 5.50 24.63 -1.06
C ARG A 227 6.77 23.79 -1.13
N GLY A 228 7.42 23.61 0.02
CA GLY A 228 8.63 22.78 0.13
C GLY A 228 9.87 23.43 -0.47
N SER A 229 10.83 22.60 -0.88
CA SER A 229 12.12 23.04 -1.40
C SER A 229 12.03 23.62 -2.83
N ALA A 230 10.98 23.33 -3.58
CA ALA A 230 10.78 23.82 -4.96
C ALA A 230 10.87 25.36 -5.07
N ALA A 231 10.49 26.11 -4.02
CA ALA A 231 10.60 27.56 -3.96
C ALA A 231 12.05 28.09 -4.06
N GLY A 232 13.06 27.26 -3.81
CA GLY A 232 14.47 27.61 -3.94
C GLY A 232 15.01 27.58 -5.38
N SER A 233 14.22 27.13 -6.37
CA SER A 233 14.64 27.10 -7.78
C SER A 233 14.20 28.34 -8.53
N LEU A 234 15.17 29.05 -9.13
CA LEU A 234 14.94 30.12 -10.08
C LEU A 234 14.29 29.59 -11.36
N VAL A 235 14.66 28.39 -11.82
CA VAL A 235 13.98 27.73 -12.96
C VAL A 235 12.50 27.51 -12.66
N ALA A 236 12.16 27.00 -11.47
CA ALA A 236 10.76 26.85 -11.04
C ALA A 236 10.02 28.21 -11.01
N TYR A 237 10.66 29.26 -10.52
CA TYR A 237 10.09 30.61 -10.49
C TYR A 237 9.87 31.20 -11.89
N ALA A 238 10.86 31.03 -12.79
CA ALA A 238 10.83 31.49 -14.17
C ALA A 238 9.73 30.81 -14.99
N LEU A 239 9.57 29.50 -14.82
CA LEU A 239 8.49 28.70 -15.43
C LEU A 239 7.12 28.99 -14.80
N GLY A 240 7.09 29.70 -13.68
CA GLY A 240 5.88 29.98 -12.92
C GLY A 240 5.36 28.78 -12.14
N ILE A 241 6.16 27.76 -11.91
CA ILE A 241 5.83 26.67 -10.99
C ILE A 241 5.69 27.25 -9.57
N THR A 242 6.64 28.09 -9.15
CA THR A 242 6.58 28.84 -7.89
C THR A 242 6.33 30.33 -8.18
N ASN A 243 5.86 31.05 -7.16
CA ASN A 243 5.67 32.50 -7.22
C ASN A 243 6.52 33.28 -6.20
N VAL A 244 7.48 32.61 -5.57
CA VAL A 244 8.44 33.20 -4.63
C VAL A 244 9.76 33.43 -5.36
N ASP A 245 10.28 34.66 -5.29
CA ASP A 245 11.59 35.02 -5.84
C ASP A 245 12.71 34.43 -4.96
N PRO A 246 13.48 33.44 -5.45
CA PRO A 246 14.50 32.79 -4.64
C PRO A 246 15.71 33.69 -4.35
N LEU A 247 16.02 34.65 -5.23
CA LEU A 247 17.17 35.54 -5.03
C LEU A 247 16.86 36.60 -3.99
N ARG A 248 15.62 37.12 -3.97
CA ARG A 248 15.19 38.12 -3.00
C ARG A 248 15.20 37.60 -1.55
N PHE A 249 14.97 36.31 -1.36
CA PHE A 249 14.85 35.68 -0.04
C PHE A 249 16.00 34.71 0.27
N ASP A 250 17.09 34.76 -0.50
CA ASP A 250 18.27 33.90 -0.34
C ASP A 250 17.94 32.40 -0.23
N LEU A 251 16.99 31.94 -1.05
CA LEU A 251 16.58 30.54 -1.10
C LEU A 251 17.57 29.71 -1.92
N LEU A 252 17.97 28.56 -1.37
CA LEU A 252 19.00 27.70 -1.93
C LEU A 252 18.41 26.66 -2.89
N PHE A 253 19.01 26.52 -4.07
CA PHE A 253 18.61 25.53 -5.07
C PHE A 253 19.03 24.11 -4.66
N GLU A 254 20.18 23.99 -4.00
CA GLU A 254 20.80 22.73 -3.60
C GLU A 254 19.96 21.99 -2.54
N ARG A 255 19.10 22.72 -1.83
CA ARG A 255 18.10 22.13 -0.93
C ARG A 255 16.96 21.44 -1.68
N PHE A 256 16.71 21.85 -2.92
CA PHE A 256 15.72 21.25 -3.80
C PHE A 256 16.32 20.12 -4.62
N LEU A 257 17.43 20.41 -5.30
CA LEU A 257 18.08 19.46 -6.19
C LEU A 257 19.59 19.58 -5.99
N ASN A 258 20.15 18.56 -5.35
CA ASN A 258 21.57 18.51 -5.03
C ASN A 258 22.33 17.77 -6.15
N PRO A 259 23.31 18.40 -6.83
CA PRO A 259 24.09 17.76 -7.88
C PRO A 259 24.93 16.56 -7.38
N GLU A 260 25.33 16.55 -6.11
CA GLU A 260 26.13 15.46 -5.50
C GLU A 260 25.26 14.28 -5.07
N ARG A 261 23.95 14.49 -4.93
CA ARG A 261 22.98 13.46 -4.56
C ARG A 261 21.77 13.56 -5.47
N VAL A 262 21.85 12.88 -6.61
CA VAL A 262 20.74 12.80 -7.57
C VAL A 262 19.58 12.00 -6.96
N SER A 263 18.63 12.73 -6.38
CA SER A 263 17.32 12.22 -5.99
C SER A 263 16.25 12.93 -6.81
N MET A 264 15.13 12.24 -7.07
CA MET A 264 14.02 12.87 -7.78
C MET A 264 13.53 14.08 -6.99
N PRO A 265 13.44 15.27 -7.62
CA PRO A 265 12.87 16.44 -6.98
C PRO A 265 11.38 16.23 -6.75
N ASP A 266 10.89 16.59 -5.57
CA ASP A 266 9.46 16.56 -5.25
C ASP A 266 8.89 17.98 -5.30
N ILE A 267 8.12 18.26 -6.35
CA ILE A 267 7.39 19.53 -6.51
C ILE A 267 5.93 19.30 -6.09
N ASP A 268 5.68 19.70 -4.85
CA ASP A 268 4.35 19.78 -4.30
C ASP A 268 3.57 21.00 -4.85
N VAL A 269 2.41 20.74 -5.45
CA VAL A 269 1.54 21.78 -6.00
C VAL A 269 0.17 21.75 -5.32
N ASP A 270 -0.21 22.89 -4.75
CA ASP A 270 -1.54 23.08 -4.16
C ASP A 270 -2.54 23.59 -5.20
N PHE A 271 -3.64 22.85 -5.37
CA PHE A 271 -4.79 23.27 -6.17
C PHE A 271 -6.01 23.51 -5.27
N CYS A 272 -6.90 24.41 -5.69
CA CYS A 272 -8.22 24.54 -5.07
C CYS A 272 -8.94 23.19 -5.03
N PHE A 273 -9.39 22.76 -3.85
CA PHE A 273 -9.98 21.44 -3.64
C PHE A 273 -11.24 21.20 -4.48
N GLU A 274 -12.02 22.26 -4.77
CA GLU A 274 -13.27 22.18 -5.55
C GLU A 274 -13.02 21.92 -7.03
N ARG A 275 -11.93 22.48 -7.56
CA ARG A 275 -11.61 22.48 -9.00
C ARG A 275 -10.41 21.60 -9.37
N ARG A 276 -9.80 20.90 -8.40
CA ARG A 276 -8.69 19.96 -8.65
C ARG A 276 -9.05 18.87 -9.66
N GLY A 277 -10.33 18.50 -9.75
CA GLY A 277 -10.82 17.50 -10.70
C GLY A 277 -10.57 17.91 -12.15
N GLU A 278 -10.72 19.19 -12.48
CA GLU A 278 -10.47 19.72 -13.83
C GLU A 278 -8.99 19.60 -14.22
N VAL A 279 -8.08 19.81 -13.27
CA VAL A 279 -6.63 19.63 -13.50
C VAL A 279 -6.29 18.16 -13.74
N ILE A 280 -6.92 17.25 -12.98
CA ILE A 280 -6.74 15.80 -13.17
C ILE A 280 -7.24 15.36 -14.55
N GLU A 281 -8.41 15.85 -14.99
CA GLU A 281 -8.94 15.55 -16.33
C GLU A 281 -8.03 16.11 -17.43
N TYR A 282 -7.47 17.31 -17.26
CA TYR A 282 -6.47 17.85 -18.19
C TYR A 282 -5.24 16.95 -18.30
N VAL A 283 -4.69 16.48 -17.17
CA VAL A 283 -3.53 15.57 -17.17
C VAL A 283 -3.89 14.24 -17.84
N ARG A 284 -5.11 13.73 -17.63
CA ARG A 284 -5.62 12.52 -18.31
C ARG A 284 -5.74 12.68 -19.82
N GLU A 285 -6.25 13.81 -20.29
CA GLU A 285 -6.35 14.09 -21.72
C GLU A 285 -4.98 14.26 -22.36
N ARG A 286 -4.04 14.91 -21.65
CA ARG A 286 -2.71 15.22 -22.18
C ARG A 286 -1.73 14.04 -22.17
N TYR A 287 -1.73 13.23 -21.10
CA TYR A 287 -0.76 12.15 -20.89
C TYR A 287 -1.38 10.75 -21.04
N GLY A 288 -2.67 10.68 -21.38
CA GLY A 288 -3.41 9.45 -21.62
C GLY A 288 -4.19 8.97 -20.38
N ARG A 289 -5.49 8.71 -20.58
CA ARG A 289 -6.40 8.26 -19.50
C ARG A 289 -5.93 6.99 -18.79
N ALA A 290 -5.28 6.07 -19.49
CA ALA A 290 -4.75 4.83 -18.93
C ALA A 290 -3.45 5.02 -18.11
N SER A 291 -2.77 6.16 -18.28
CA SER A 291 -1.48 6.47 -17.65
C SER A 291 -1.63 7.28 -16.36
N VAL A 292 -2.86 7.68 -15.99
CA VAL A 292 -3.11 8.60 -14.87
C VAL A 292 -4.07 7.97 -13.86
N GLY A 293 -3.50 7.49 -12.76
CA GLY A 293 -4.21 6.98 -11.58
C GLY A 293 -4.12 7.93 -10.39
N GLN A 294 -4.99 7.73 -9.40
CA GLN A 294 -4.83 8.35 -8.09
C GLN A 294 -4.10 7.41 -7.15
N ILE A 295 -3.34 7.97 -6.22
CA ILE A 295 -2.67 7.20 -5.18
C ILE A 295 -3.69 6.91 -4.08
N ILE A 296 -3.82 5.64 -3.69
CA ILE A 296 -4.71 5.21 -2.61
C ILE A 296 -4.18 5.69 -1.25
N THR A 297 -5.08 5.96 -0.31
CA THR A 297 -4.73 6.20 1.10
C THR A 297 -5.35 5.09 1.93
N PHE A 298 -4.55 4.42 2.75
CA PHE A 298 -5.03 3.41 3.70
C PHE A 298 -5.27 4.08 5.06
N GLY A 299 -6.51 3.95 5.56
CA GLY A 299 -6.81 4.31 6.95
C GLY A 299 -6.41 3.17 7.88
N THR A 300 -5.56 3.45 8.87
CA THR A 300 -5.22 2.49 9.92
C THR A 300 -6.08 2.71 11.17
N LEU A 301 -6.25 1.65 11.96
CA LEU A 301 -7.05 1.71 13.18
C LEU A 301 -6.22 2.32 14.32
N LYS A 302 -6.38 3.62 14.56
CA LYS A 302 -5.66 4.33 15.64
C LYS A 302 -6.09 3.82 17.03
N ALA A 303 -5.21 3.87 18.03
CA ALA A 303 -5.46 3.48 19.43
C ALA A 303 -6.90 3.70 19.95
N ARG A 304 -7.41 4.95 19.87
CA ARG A 304 -8.75 5.28 20.37
C ARG A 304 -9.88 4.62 19.59
N ALA A 305 -9.71 4.44 18.28
CA ALA A 305 -10.67 3.74 17.44
C ALA A 305 -10.63 2.24 17.73
N ALA A 306 -9.44 1.66 17.84
CA ALA A 306 -9.23 0.26 18.19
C ALA A 306 -9.93 -0.11 19.51
N VAL A 307 -9.70 0.68 20.57
CA VAL A 307 -10.36 0.46 21.87
C VAL A 307 -11.88 0.56 21.77
N ARG A 308 -12.43 1.52 21.02
CA ARG A 308 -13.90 1.64 20.87
C ARG A 308 -14.50 0.47 20.11
N ASP A 309 -13.86 0.03 19.03
CA ASP A 309 -14.38 -1.04 18.19
C ASP A 309 -14.28 -2.40 18.89
N VAL A 310 -13.18 -2.68 19.59
CA VAL A 310 -13.05 -3.87 20.44
C VAL A 310 -14.05 -3.82 21.59
N ALA A 311 -14.19 -2.68 22.27
CA ALA A 311 -15.15 -2.53 23.37
C ALA A 311 -16.60 -2.81 22.93
N ARG A 312 -16.98 -2.33 21.73
CA ARG A 312 -18.29 -2.61 21.13
C ARG A 312 -18.50 -4.11 20.94
N VAL A 313 -17.53 -4.80 20.35
CA VAL A 313 -17.59 -6.23 20.07
C VAL A 313 -17.60 -7.07 21.35
N LEU A 314 -16.93 -6.59 22.40
CA LEU A 314 -16.97 -7.16 23.76
C LEU A 314 -18.20 -6.71 24.58
N ARG A 315 -19.16 -5.99 23.99
CA ARG A 315 -20.41 -5.52 24.63
C ARG A 315 -20.22 -4.58 25.83
N PHE A 316 -19.15 -3.79 25.86
CA PHE A 316 -19.02 -2.71 26.84
C PHE A 316 -20.10 -1.65 26.62
N ALA A 317 -20.54 -1.02 27.72
CA ALA A 317 -21.42 0.14 27.62
C ALA A 317 -20.70 1.26 26.82
N PRO A 318 -21.38 1.94 25.87
CA PRO A 318 -20.74 2.97 25.05
C PRO A 318 -20.06 4.09 25.86
N GLY A 319 -20.63 4.43 27.03
CA GLY A 319 -20.04 5.42 27.94
C GLY A 319 -18.72 4.98 28.54
N ASP A 320 -18.60 3.70 28.92
CA ASP A 320 -17.35 3.16 29.46
C ASP A 320 -16.29 3.02 28.37
N ALA A 321 -16.68 2.55 27.18
CA ALA A 321 -15.79 2.46 26.03
C ALA A 321 -15.18 3.83 25.67
N ASP A 322 -16.01 4.88 25.62
CA ASP A 322 -15.53 6.23 25.32
C ASP A 322 -14.68 6.83 26.44
N ARG A 323 -15.03 6.56 27.71
CA ARG A 323 -14.21 6.96 28.86
C ARG A 323 -12.81 6.37 28.78
N ILE A 324 -12.70 5.05 28.57
CA ILE A 324 -11.40 4.35 28.46
C ILE A 324 -10.62 4.88 27.25
N ALA A 325 -11.25 5.02 26.08
CA ALA A 325 -10.59 5.52 24.87
C ALA A 325 -10.07 6.96 25.03
N LYS A 326 -10.77 7.83 25.77
CA LYS A 326 -10.35 9.21 26.02
C LYS A 326 -9.11 9.32 26.90
N LEU A 327 -8.87 8.35 27.79
CA LEU A 327 -7.66 8.30 28.62
C LEU A 327 -6.38 8.16 27.78
N ILE A 328 -6.48 7.58 26.59
CA ILE A 328 -5.35 7.45 25.65
C ILE A 328 -5.07 8.83 25.04
N PRO A 329 -3.89 9.44 25.24
CA PRO A 329 -3.55 10.74 24.67
C PRO A 329 -3.49 10.69 23.14
N SER A 330 -4.26 11.57 22.49
CA SER A 330 -4.27 11.72 21.03
C SER A 330 -4.60 13.16 20.64
N GLY A 331 -3.79 13.73 19.75
CA GLY A 331 -3.89 15.07 19.21
C GLY A 331 -3.26 15.17 17.80
N PRO A 332 -3.33 16.35 17.15
CA PRO A 332 -2.95 16.50 15.74
C PRO A 332 -1.49 16.17 15.41
N ALA A 333 -0.58 16.32 16.38
CA ALA A 333 0.86 16.08 16.22
C ALA A 333 1.39 14.93 17.10
N TYR A 334 0.51 14.26 17.87
CA TYR A 334 0.92 13.28 18.86
C TYR A 334 -0.20 12.28 19.15
N ALA A 335 0.06 11.00 18.99
CA ALA A 335 -0.82 9.93 19.44
C ALA A 335 0.04 8.86 20.10
N LEU A 336 -0.36 8.42 21.30
CA LEU A 336 0.26 7.28 21.95
C LEU A 336 -0.40 5.98 21.47
N ALA A 337 0.45 4.98 21.24
CA ALA A 337 0.01 3.59 21.12
C ALA A 337 -0.57 3.11 22.46
N ILE A 338 -1.41 2.07 22.42
CA ILE A 338 -2.13 1.55 23.59
C ILE A 338 -1.16 1.09 24.68
N ASP A 339 -0.09 0.37 24.32
CA ASP A 339 0.91 -0.10 25.28
C ASP A 339 1.60 1.08 26.00
N GLN A 340 1.97 2.12 25.25
CA GLN A 340 2.60 3.32 25.83
C GLN A 340 1.63 4.11 26.72
N ALA A 341 0.35 4.15 26.35
CA ALA A 341 -0.67 4.81 27.15
C ALA A 341 -0.93 4.04 28.45
N ALA A 342 -0.95 2.71 28.41
CA ALA A 342 -1.12 1.86 29.59
C ALA A 342 0.03 2.00 30.61
N GLU A 343 1.25 2.29 30.14
CA GLU A 343 2.40 2.58 31.01
C GLU A 343 2.38 4.01 31.58
N LYS A 344 2.06 5.00 30.74
CA LYS A 344 2.20 6.42 31.08
C LYS A 344 1.00 7.04 31.79
N VAL A 345 -0.18 6.42 31.68
CA VAL A 345 -1.43 6.93 32.28
C VAL A 345 -1.77 6.07 33.50
N PRO A 346 -1.55 6.57 34.73
CA PRO A 346 -1.76 5.77 35.95
C PRO A 346 -3.19 5.26 36.12
N GLU A 347 -4.18 6.06 35.70
CA GLU A 347 -5.60 5.66 35.73
C GLU A 347 -5.86 4.45 34.84
N LEU A 348 -5.34 4.46 33.60
CA LEU A 348 -5.50 3.34 32.66
C LEU A 348 -4.80 2.07 33.19
N SER A 349 -3.59 2.23 33.73
CA SER A 349 -2.85 1.13 34.37
C SER A 349 -3.59 0.55 35.58
N SER A 350 -4.19 1.41 36.41
CA SER A 350 -4.99 0.98 37.55
C SER A 350 -6.23 0.21 37.10
N MET A 351 -6.96 0.70 36.10
CA MET A 351 -8.14 0.03 35.55
C MET A 351 -7.79 -1.34 34.97
N GLN A 352 -6.69 -1.43 34.23
CA GLN A 352 -6.18 -2.68 33.67
C GLN A 352 -5.86 -3.72 34.76
N ARG A 353 -5.32 -3.29 35.91
CA ARG A 353 -5.00 -4.20 37.03
C ARG A 353 -6.23 -4.59 37.86
N SER A 354 -7.22 -3.71 37.95
CA SER A 354 -8.40 -3.93 38.79
C SER A 354 -9.53 -4.69 38.09
N ASP A 355 -9.67 -4.56 36.77
CA ASP A 355 -10.77 -5.13 36.01
C ASP A 355 -10.26 -6.03 34.87
N ALA A 356 -10.52 -7.32 34.98
CA ALA A 356 -10.12 -8.33 33.99
C ALA A 356 -10.75 -8.08 32.61
N ASN A 357 -11.95 -7.50 32.54
CA ASN A 357 -12.57 -7.16 31.27
C ASN A 357 -11.82 -6.01 30.59
N VAL A 358 -11.41 -4.99 31.36
CA VAL A 358 -10.59 -3.89 30.83
C VAL A 358 -9.21 -4.39 30.41
N ALA A 359 -8.62 -5.33 31.16
CA ALA A 359 -7.37 -5.98 30.77
C ALA A 359 -7.49 -6.70 29.41
N ARG A 360 -8.54 -7.50 29.23
CA ARG A 360 -8.83 -8.18 27.97
C ARG A 360 -9.11 -7.21 26.82
N LEU A 361 -9.88 -6.14 27.08
CA LEU A 361 -10.13 -5.08 26.11
C LEU A 361 -8.83 -4.46 25.61
N LEU A 362 -7.93 -4.06 26.52
CA LEU A 362 -6.66 -3.44 26.14
C LEU A 362 -5.72 -4.42 25.44
N ASP A 363 -5.67 -5.69 25.88
CA ASP A 363 -4.87 -6.74 25.24
C ASP A 363 -5.30 -7.01 23.79
N LEU A 364 -6.60 -7.12 23.54
CA LEU A 364 -7.10 -7.34 22.18
C LEU A 364 -6.93 -6.07 21.32
N SER A 365 -7.14 -4.89 21.92
CA SER A 365 -6.98 -3.62 21.20
C SER A 365 -5.53 -3.38 20.76
N ARG A 366 -4.53 -3.71 21.60
CA ARG A 366 -3.11 -3.58 21.24
C ARG A 366 -2.65 -4.55 20.14
N ARG A 367 -3.31 -5.70 20.00
CA ARG A 367 -3.01 -6.68 18.94
C ARG A 367 -3.57 -6.27 17.58
N ILE A 368 -4.55 -5.35 17.58
CA ILE A 368 -5.26 -4.88 16.37
C ILE A 368 -4.76 -3.49 15.90
N GLU A 369 -4.32 -2.64 16.83
CA GLU A 369 -3.60 -1.40 16.51
C GLU A 369 -2.33 -1.66 15.69
#